data_AF-A0A142J8D7-F1
#
_entry.id   AF-A0A142J8D7-F1
#
_cell.length_a   1.000
_cell.length_b   1.000
_cell.length_c   1.000
_cell.angle_alpha   90.00
_cell.angle_beta   90.00
_cell.angle_gamma   90.00
#
_symmetry.space_group_name_H-M   'P 1'
#
loop_
_entity.id
_entity.type
_entity.pdbx_description
1 polymer ?
#
loop_
_entity_poly.entity_id
_entity_poly.type
_entity_poly.pdbx_seq_one_letter_code
_entity_poly.pdbx_strand_id
1 'polypeptide(L)'
;MIKFFFLLGLCCCCRLLVEVRSKVFSPEEFGEVMRNASGVNASHIEIWKCLVKWESSFDTAAHNTKSGDHGIFQINEKWWCSPPGIKKNKTIFPPQQRRKKK
;
A
#
# COMPACT_ATOMS: atom_id res chain seq x y z
N MET A 1 9.75 -41.50 -24.39
CA MET A 1 10.59 -40.32 -24.07
C MET A 1 9.82 -38.98 -24.12
N ILE A 2 8.76 -38.82 -24.91
CA ILE A 2 7.98 -37.56 -25.01
C ILE A 2 7.24 -37.18 -23.71
N LYS A 3 6.76 -38.15 -22.92
CA LYS A 3 6.05 -37.90 -21.65
C LYS A 3 6.90 -37.19 -20.58
N PHE A 4 8.23 -37.35 -20.61
CA PHE A 4 9.14 -36.76 -19.64
C PHE A 4 9.32 -35.25 -19.86
N PHE A 5 9.29 -34.81 -21.13
CA PHE A 5 9.35 -33.40 -21.51
C PHE A 5 8.06 -32.66 -21.16
N PHE A 6 6.90 -33.31 -21.26
CA PHE A 6 5.63 -32.72 -20.82
C PHE A 6 5.57 -32.54 -19.29
N LEU A 7 6.10 -33.50 -18.52
CA LEU A 7 6.16 -33.40 -17.05
C LEU A 7 7.15 -32.32 -16.57
N LEU A 8 8.30 -32.15 -17.24
CA LEU A 8 9.22 -31.04 -16.95
C LEU A 8 8.65 -29.67 -17.38
N GLY A 9 7.94 -29.62 -18.51
CA GLY A 9 7.27 -28.39 -19.00
C GLY A 9 6.12 -27.93 -18.11
N LEU A 10 5.30 -28.87 -17.60
CA LEU A 10 4.20 -28.58 -16.68
C LEU A 10 4.71 -28.09 -15.32
N CYS A 11 5.81 -28.67 -14.83
CA CYS A 11 6.44 -28.27 -13.57
C CYS A 11 7.02 -26.85 -13.63
N CYS A 12 7.50 -26.41 -14.81
CA CYS A 12 8.06 -25.07 -15.01
C CYS A 12 6.98 -23.98 -15.11
N CYS A 13 5.78 -24.29 -15.62
CA CYS A 13 4.65 -23.34 -15.68
C CYS A 13 3.99 -23.07 -14.31
N CYS A 14 4.09 -23.99 -13.34
CA CYS A 14 3.46 -23.83 -12.03
C CYS A 14 4.11 -22.76 -11.12
N ARG A 15 5.24 -22.16 -11.50
CA ARG A 15 5.93 -21.12 -10.70
C ARG A 15 5.57 -19.67 -11.05
N LEU A 16 4.73 -19.42 -12.06
CA LEU A 16 4.53 -18.07 -12.62
C LEU A 16 3.27 -17.33 -12.14
N LEU A 17 2.48 -17.91 -11.24
CA LEU A 17 1.28 -17.25 -10.70
C LEU A 17 1.55 -16.74 -9.29
N VAL A 18 2.27 -15.62 -9.20
CA VAL A 18 2.26 -14.80 -7.98
C VAL A 18 0.93 -14.05 -8.00
N GLU A 19 -0.07 -14.56 -7.25
CA GLU A 19 -1.30 -13.79 -7.01
C GLU A 19 -0.94 -12.58 -6.16
N VAL A 20 -0.90 -11.40 -6.77
CA VAL A 20 -0.88 -10.13 -6.03
C VAL A 20 -2.29 -9.93 -5.48
N ARG A 21 -2.54 -10.42 -4.26
CA ARG A 21 -3.81 -10.19 -3.58
C ARG A 21 -3.81 -8.81 -2.94
N SER A 22 -4.75 -7.97 -3.35
CA SER A 22 -5.15 -6.81 -2.58
C SER A 22 -6.13 -7.21 -1.47
N LYS A 23 -6.08 -6.49 -0.36
CA LYS A 23 -6.95 -6.70 0.80
C LYS A 23 -7.79 -5.44 1.03
N VAL A 24 -9.10 -5.63 1.14
CA VAL A 24 -10.01 -4.62 1.69
C VAL A 24 -10.30 -5.02 3.14
N PHE A 25 -9.94 -4.15 4.07
CA PHE A 25 -10.15 -4.40 5.50
C PHE A 25 -11.56 -4.01 5.95
N SER A 26 -12.10 -4.72 6.95
CA SER A 26 -13.18 -4.12 7.75
C SER A 26 -12.62 -3.04 8.68
N PRO A 27 -13.44 -2.10 9.17
CA PRO A 27 -12.98 -1.11 10.15
C PRO A 27 -12.40 -1.76 11.42
N GLU A 28 -12.97 -2.86 11.87
CA GLU A 28 -12.54 -3.60 13.07
C GLU A 28 -11.21 -4.31 12.82
N GLU A 29 -11.07 -4.98 11.67
CA GLU A 29 -9.84 -5.67 11.26
C GLU A 29 -8.69 -4.67 11.11
N PHE A 30 -8.93 -3.52 10.45
CA PHE A 30 -7.95 -2.44 10.37
C PHE A 30 -7.58 -1.90 11.76
N GLY A 31 -8.57 -1.73 12.64
CA GLY A 31 -8.35 -1.30 14.00
C GLY A 31 -7.46 -2.25 14.79
N GLU A 32 -7.60 -3.56 14.57
CA GLU A 32 -6.77 -4.59 15.21
C GLU A 32 -5.33 -4.57 14.70
N VAL A 33 -5.16 -4.44 13.38
CA VAL A 33 -3.83 -4.25 12.78
C VAL A 33 -3.15 -3.01 13.35
N MET A 34 -3.87 -1.91 13.50
CA MET A 34 -3.35 -0.67 14.07
C MET A 34 -3.05 -0.77 15.57
N ARG A 35 -3.83 -1.51 16.36
CA ARG A 35 -3.52 -1.79 17.78
C ARG A 35 -2.20 -2.53 17.94
N ASN A 36 -1.95 -3.48 17.06
CA ASN A 36 -0.76 -4.32 17.10
C ASN A 36 0.45 -3.67 16.41
N ALA A 37 0.29 -2.51 15.78
CA ALA A 37 1.37 -1.76 15.16
C ALA A 37 2.18 -0.99 16.20
N SER A 38 3.51 -1.13 16.15
CA SER A 38 4.41 -0.36 17.02
C SER A 38 4.29 1.14 16.75
N GLY A 39 4.07 1.94 17.79
CA GLY A 39 4.08 3.41 17.69
C GLY A 39 2.72 4.06 17.42
N VAL A 40 1.64 3.28 17.32
CA VAL A 40 0.27 3.81 17.26
C VAL A 40 -0.31 3.86 18.68
N ASN A 41 -0.67 5.06 19.15
CA ASN A 41 -1.43 5.18 20.40
C ASN A 41 -2.86 4.65 20.18
N ALA A 42 -3.34 3.82 21.10
CA ALA A 42 -4.70 3.27 21.05
C ALA A 42 -5.78 4.36 20.92
N SER A 43 -5.57 5.54 21.51
CA SER A 43 -6.50 6.67 21.40
C SER A 43 -6.62 7.24 19.97
N HIS A 44 -5.65 6.98 19.09
CA HIS A 44 -5.64 7.48 17.71
C HIS A 44 -6.25 6.49 16.71
N ILE A 45 -6.64 5.28 17.11
CA ILE A 45 -7.14 4.26 16.18
C ILE A 45 -8.39 4.74 15.46
N GLU A 46 -9.33 5.36 16.18
CA GLU A 46 -10.56 5.90 15.56
C GLU A 46 -10.26 7.03 14.57
N ILE A 47 -9.21 7.81 14.82
CA ILE A 47 -8.72 8.84 13.88
C ILE A 47 -8.19 8.16 12.61
N TRP A 48 -7.37 7.12 12.75
CA TRP A 48 -6.84 6.38 11.61
C TRP A 48 -7.92 5.67 10.81
N LYS A 49 -8.93 5.08 11.47
CA LYS A 49 -10.10 4.49 10.80
C LYS A 49 -10.85 5.54 9.99
N CYS A 50 -11.10 6.71 10.57
CA CYS A 50 -11.77 7.82 9.88
C CYS A 50 -10.97 8.26 8.64
N LEU A 51 -9.66 8.46 8.80
CA LEU A 51 -8.76 8.83 7.71
C LEU A 51 -8.83 7.80 6.56
N VAL A 52 -8.60 6.53 6.86
CA VAL A 52 -8.58 5.47 5.86
C VAL A 52 -9.95 5.26 5.20
N LYS A 53 -11.04 5.43 5.94
CA LYS A 53 -12.39 5.34 5.38
C LYS A 53 -12.59 6.34 4.24
N TRP A 54 -12.13 7.57 4.42
CA TRP A 54 -12.32 8.65 3.45
C TRP A 54 -11.24 8.73 2.37
N GLU A 55 -10.04 8.23 2.65
CA GLU A 55 -8.96 8.19 1.66
C GLU A 55 -9.11 7.02 0.68
N SER A 56 -9.45 5.83 1.16
CA SER A 56 -9.37 4.59 0.36
C SER A 56 -10.52 3.61 0.58
N SER A 57 -11.46 3.90 1.49
CA SER A 57 -12.46 2.92 1.93
C SER A 57 -11.85 1.59 2.39
N PHE A 58 -10.70 1.65 3.07
CA PHE A 58 -9.95 0.50 3.59
C PHE A 58 -9.35 -0.43 2.52
N ASP A 59 -9.28 0.00 1.26
CA ASP A 59 -8.68 -0.78 0.18
C ASP A 59 -7.16 -0.56 0.10
N THR A 60 -6.39 -1.64 0.30
CA THR A 60 -4.92 -1.61 0.18
C THR A 60 -4.41 -1.43 -1.24
N ALA A 61 -5.26 -1.64 -2.26
CA ALA A 61 -4.93 -1.38 -3.67
C ALA A 61 -5.52 -0.08 -4.22
N ALA A 62 -6.09 0.78 -3.35
CA ALA A 62 -6.57 2.09 -3.78
C ALA A 62 -5.47 2.87 -4.49
N HIS A 63 -5.76 3.40 -5.67
CA HIS A 63 -4.80 4.14 -6.48
C HIS A 63 -5.50 5.32 -7.16
N ASN A 64 -5.05 6.52 -6.82
CA ASN A 64 -5.49 7.75 -7.48
C ASN A 64 -4.47 8.15 -8.54
N THR A 65 -4.74 7.80 -9.80
CA THR A 65 -3.86 8.08 -10.94
C THR A 65 -3.69 9.57 -11.23
N LYS A 66 -4.63 10.42 -10.79
CA LYS A 66 -4.59 11.87 -11.06
C LYS A 66 -3.57 12.58 -10.18
N SER A 67 -3.51 12.21 -8.90
CA SER A 67 -2.57 12.78 -7.93
C SER A 67 -1.32 11.92 -7.72
N GLY A 68 -1.36 10.64 -8.09
CA GLY A 68 -0.30 9.67 -7.85
C GLY A 68 -0.29 9.16 -6.40
N ASP A 69 -1.45 8.97 -5.79
CA ASP A 69 -1.58 8.48 -4.41
C ASP A 69 -1.85 6.97 -4.36
N HIS A 70 -1.18 6.29 -3.43
CA HIS A 70 -1.15 4.83 -3.39
C HIS A 70 -1.58 4.24 -2.05
N GLY A 71 -2.31 3.14 -2.14
CA GLY A 71 -2.66 2.25 -1.05
C GLY A 71 -3.65 2.83 -0.04
N ILE A 72 -3.77 2.13 1.08
CA ILE A 72 -4.77 2.39 2.11
C ILE A 72 -4.69 3.80 2.73
N PHE A 73 -3.51 4.40 2.73
CA PHE A 73 -3.26 5.75 3.26
C PHE A 73 -3.11 6.83 2.18
N GLN A 74 -3.26 6.48 0.90
CA GLN A 74 -3.09 7.40 -0.23
C GLN A 74 -1.76 8.17 -0.16
N ILE A 75 -0.66 7.43 0.00
CA ILE A 75 0.68 8.00 0.08
C ILE A 75 1.13 8.45 -1.31
N ASN A 76 1.46 9.74 -1.44
CA ASN A 76 1.79 10.34 -2.73
C ASN A 76 3.18 9.93 -3.25
N GLU A 77 3.22 9.44 -4.49
CA GLU A 77 4.45 9.03 -5.16
C GLU A 77 5.38 10.19 -5.44
N LYS A 78 4.93 11.44 -5.56
CA LYS A 78 5.82 12.57 -5.84
C LYS A 78 6.79 12.82 -4.69
N TRP A 79 6.36 12.60 -3.46
CA TRP A 79 7.01 13.10 -2.25
C TRP A 79 7.48 12.00 -1.29
N TRP A 80 6.75 10.89 -1.21
CA TRP A 80 6.89 9.94 -0.11
C TRP A 80 7.35 8.55 -0.54
N CYS A 81 6.98 8.11 -1.74
CA CYS A 81 7.41 6.83 -2.30
C CYS A 81 7.94 7.00 -3.73
N SER A 82 8.47 5.94 -4.33
CA SER A 82 8.85 5.95 -5.75
C SER A 82 8.52 4.59 -6.34
N PRO A 83 7.96 4.54 -7.56
CA PRO A 83 7.81 3.28 -8.26
C PRO A 83 9.18 2.58 -8.38
N PRO A 84 9.22 1.23 -8.35
CA PRO A 84 10.45 0.48 -8.57
C PRO A 84 11.17 0.96 -9.83
N GLY A 85 12.48 1.25 -9.73
CA GLY A 85 13.30 1.67 -10.87
C GLY A 85 13.41 3.18 -11.08
N ILE A 86 12.62 4.02 -10.39
CA ILE A 86 12.76 5.49 -10.48
C ILE A 86 13.66 6.01 -9.36
N LYS A 87 14.91 6.41 -9.70
CA LYS A 87 15.79 7.11 -8.76
C LYS A 87 15.40 8.57 -8.66
N LYS A 88 14.69 8.96 -7.59
CA LYS A 88 14.42 10.38 -7.30
C LYS A 88 15.62 11.03 -6.64
N ASN A 89 15.90 12.27 -7.05
CA ASN A 89 16.83 13.12 -6.32
C ASN A 89 16.14 13.51 -4.99
N LYS A 90 16.72 13.11 -3.84
CA LYS A 90 16.08 13.15 -2.50
C LYS A 90 15.80 14.56 -1.95
N THR A 91 15.99 15.61 -2.74
CA THR A 91 15.69 17.00 -2.39
C THR A 91 14.20 17.37 -2.50
N ILE A 92 13.34 16.43 -2.88
CA ILE A 92 11.90 16.63 -3.11
C ILE A 92 11.10 16.07 -1.90
N PHE A 93 11.35 16.58 -0.70
CA PHE A 93 10.33 16.48 0.35
C PHE A 93 9.29 17.58 0.08
N PRO A 94 8.01 17.37 0.42
CA PRO A 94 7.05 18.45 0.31
C PRO A 94 7.60 19.60 1.19
N PRO A 95 7.60 20.87 0.72
CA PRO A 95 7.94 21.97 1.59
C PRO A 95 7.04 21.84 2.81
N GLN A 96 7.65 21.57 3.98
CA GLN A 96 6.94 21.42 5.24
C GLN A 96 6.00 22.62 5.31
N GLN A 97 4.70 22.38 5.15
CA GLN A 97 3.71 23.43 5.26
C GLN A 97 3.76 23.82 6.73
N ARG A 98 4.65 24.78 7.06
CA ARG A 98 4.61 25.50 8.32
C ARG A 98 3.19 26.03 8.36
N ARG A 99 2.32 25.37 9.14
CA ARG A 99 1.09 25.98 9.63
C ARG A 99 1.55 27.36 10.10
N LYS A 100 1.15 28.41 9.39
CA LYS A 100 1.19 29.75 9.97
C LYS A 100 0.36 29.58 11.23
N LYS A 101 1.01 29.57 12.40
CA LYS A 101 0.31 29.70 13.67
C LYS A 101 -0.48 30.99 13.52
N LYS A 102 -1.80 30.87 13.36
CA LYS A 102 -2.71 31.99 13.59
C LYS A 102 -2.73 32.24 15.10
#